data_AF-A0A850Q9C4-F1
#
_entry.id   AF-A0A850Q9C4-F1
#
_cell.length_a   1.000
_cell.length_b   1.000
_cell.length_c   1.000
_cell.angle_alpha   90.00
_cell.angle_beta   90.00
_cell.angle_gamma   90.00
#
_symmetry.space_group_name_H-M   'P 1'
#
loop_
_entity.id
_entity.type
_entity.pdbx_description
1 polymer ?
#
loop_
_entity_poly.entity_id
_entity_poly.type
_entity_poly.pdbx_seq_one_letter_code
_entity_poly.pdbx_strand_id
1 'polypeptide(L)'
;MGLFDDRERAYENLHAHEQEKTFLVSSLRSRMMAAWAADIMGKTGQEAEDYVRQVVHAEIADRNHTQHPNTLLDRLSEDLGAAISAATLNQKMALMTKEAQDRIERGN
;
A
#
# COMPACT_ATOMS: atom_id res chain seq x y z
N MET A 1 18.03 15.78 34.49
CA MET A 1 17.42 15.79 33.15
C MET A 1 18.50 16.22 32.17
N GLY A 2 19.07 15.28 31.42
CA GLY A 2 20.21 15.50 30.55
C GLY A 2 19.81 15.57 29.08
N LEU A 3 20.61 16.28 28.28
CA LEU A 3 20.48 16.45 26.82
C LEU A 3 20.33 15.13 26.02
N PHE A 4 20.71 14.00 26.61
CA PHE A 4 20.55 12.66 26.04
C PHE A 4 19.09 12.18 26.03
N ASP A 5 18.32 12.50 27.07
CA ASP A 5 16.92 12.10 27.23
C ASP A 5 16.00 12.85 26.24
N ASP A 6 16.34 14.09 25.92
CA ASP A 6 15.60 14.91 24.94
C ASP A 6 15.84 14.45 23.49
N ARG A 7 17.05 13.94 23.20
CA ARG A 7 17.38 13.33 21.90
C ARG A 7 16.72 11.97 21.73
N GLU A 8 16.75 11.12 22.76
CA GLU A 8 16.14 9.78 22.73
C GLU A 8 14.65 9.85 22.37
N ARG A 9 13.88 10.72 23.05
CA ARG A 9 12.46 10.96 22.74
C ARG A 9 12.23 11.54 21.35
N ALA A 10 13.12 12.43 20.89
CA ALA A 10 13.02 12.98 19.55
C ALA A 10 13.22 11.89 18.48
N TYR A 11 14.20 11.00 18.66
CA TYR A 11 14.44 9.88 17.76
C TYR A 11 13.30 8.85 17.78
N GLU A 12 12.73 8.53 18.94
CA GLU A 12 11.57 7.64 19.05
C GLU A 12 10.33 8.22 18.37
N ASN A 13 10.04 9.51 18.59
CA ASN A 13 8.90 10.17 17.94
C ASN A 13 9.10 10.30 16.43
N LEU A 14 10.31 10.60 15.96
CA LEU A 14 10.63 10.62 14.52
C LEU A 14 10.45 9.22 13.91
N HIS A 15 11.00 8.18 14.52
CA HIS A 15 10.87 6.81 14.02
C HIS A 15 9.42 6.32 14.00
N ALA A 16 8.64 6.58 15.04
CA ALA A 16 7.23 6.23 15.08
C ALA A 16 6.44 6.92 13.96
N HIS A 17 6.73 8.21 13.72
CA HIS A 17 6.03 8.98 12.72
C HIS A 17 6.41 8.55 11.29
N GLU A 18 7.67 8.20 11.04
CA GLU A 18 8.11 7.68 9.74
C GLU A 18 7.55 6.27 9.45
N GLN A 19 7.49 5.40 10.46
CA GLN A 19 6.87 4.08 10.32
C GLN A 19 5.38 4.20 10.05
N GLU A 20 4.67 5.08 10.77
CA GLU A 20 3.24 5.33 10.54
C GLU A 20 2.98 5.87 9.13
N LYS A 21 3.74 6.88 8.67
CA LYS A 21 3.61 7.41 7.31
C LYS A 21 3.84 6.34 6.25
N THR A 22 4.89 5.54 6.41
CA THR A 22 5.21 4.46 5.47
C THR A 22 4.11 3.39 5.43
N PHE A 23 3.55 3.07 6.60
CA PHE A 23 2.42 2.15 6.70
C PHE A 23 1.18 2.71 5.98
N LEU A 24 0.82 3.96 6.25
CA LEU A 24 -0.32 4.65 5.63
C LEU A 24 -0.18 4.72 4.11
N VAL A 25 1.00 5.12 3.60
CA VAL A 25 1.29 5.16 2.16
C VAL A 25 1.11 3.80 1.52
N SER A 26 1.62 2.73 2.14
CA SER A 26 1.46 1.40 1.57
C SER A 26 0.02 0.92 1.59
N SER A 27 -0.71 1.10 2.69
CA SER A 27 -2.12 0.71 2.77
C SER A 27 -3.01 1.51 1.79
N LEU A 28 -2.66 2.77 1.50
CA LEU A 28 -3.33 3.56 0.46
C LEU A 28 -2.99 3.04 -0.93
N ARG A 29 -1.71 2.86 -1.25
CA ARG A 29 -1.26 2.30 -2.53
C ARG A 29 -1.97 0.98 -2.83
N SER A 30 -2.00 0.06 -1.86
CA SER A 30 -2.63 -1.26 -2.04
C SER A 30 -4.14 -1.15 -2.24
N ARG A 31 -4.82 -0.26 -1.50
CA ARG A 31 -6.25 0.04 -1.73
C ARG A 31 -6.50 0.55 -3.15
N MET A 32 -5.69 1.50 -3.62
CA MET A 32 -5.88 2.11 -4.93
C MET A 32 -5.59 1.13 -6.07
N MET A 33 -4.56 0.28 -5.91
CA MET A 33 -4.27 -0.81 -6.85
C MET A 33 -5.39 -1.85 -6.90
N ALA A 34 -5.92 -2.26 -5.75
CA ALA A 34 -7.02 -3.21 -5.70
C ALA A 34 -8.31 -2.64 -6.32
N ALA A 35 -8.59 -1.35 -6.12
CA ALA A 35 -9.74 -0.69 -6.71
C ALA A 35 -9.62 -0.60 -8.24
N TRP A 36 -8.43 -0.29 -8.72
CA TRP A 36 -8.13 -0.28 -10.15
C TRP A 36 -8.20 -1.67 -10.78
N ALA A 37 -7.71 -2.70 -10.08
CA ALA A 37 -7.84 -4.07 -10.55
C ALA A 37 -9.31 -4.54 -10.60
N ALA A 38 -10.10 -4.19 -9.58
CA ALA A 38 -11.53 -4.47 -9.56
C ALA A 38 -12.26 -3.82 -10.74
N ASP A 39 -11.92 -2.57 -11.08
CA ASP A 39 -12.46 -1.86 -12.25
C ASP A 39 -12.17 -2.61 -13.56
N ILE A 40 -10.94 -3.11 -13.73
CA ILE A 40 -10.54 -3.87 -14.92
C ILE A 40 -11.21 -5.25 -14.98
N MET A 41 -11.44 -5.88 -13.83
CA MET A 41 -12.23 -7.11 -13.75
C MET A 41 -13.74 -6.87 -13.96
N GLY A 42 -14.18 -5.61 -14.10
CA GLY A 42 -15.60 -5.25 -14.26
C GLY A 42 -16.42 -5.37 -12.97
N LYS A 43 -15.76 -5.42 -11.81
CA LYS A 43 -16.42 -5.44 -10.50
C LYS A 43 -16.89 -4.04 -10.15
N THR A 44 -18.14 -3.90 -9.72
CA THR A 44 -18.73 -2.60 -9.35
C THR A 44 -19.50 -2.68 -8.04
N GLY A 45 -19.71 -1.52 -7.40
CA GLY A 45 -20.43 -1.42 -6.13
C GLY A 45 -19.79 -2.28 -5.04
N GLN A 46 -20.59 -3.17 -4.44
CA GLN A 46 -20.16 -3.97 -3.30
C GLN A 46 -19.04 -4.97 -3.64
N GLU A 47 -19.01 -5.51 -4.86
CA GLU A 47 -17.97 -6.46 -5.27
C GLU A 47 -16.60 -5.81 -5.38
N ALA A 48 -16.53 -4.56 -5.83
CA ALA A 48 -15.28 -3.81 -5.89
C ALA A 48 -14.77 -3.50 -4.49
N GLU A 49 -15.66 -3.06 -3.59
CA GLU A 49 -15.29 -2.80 -2.19
C GLU A 49 -14.81 -4.07 -1.48
N ASP A 50 -15.47 -5.20 -1.71
CA ASP A 50 -15.10 -6.47 -1.11
C ASP A 50 -13.74 -6.95 -1.61
N TYR A 51 -13.49 -6.85 -2.93
CA TYR A 51 -12.18 -7.15 -3.52
C TYR A 51 -11.07 -6.26 -2.93
N VAL A 52 -11.32 -4.95 -2.82
CA VAL A 52 -10.37 -4.02 -2.18
C VAL A 52 -10.06 -4.44 -0.74
N ARG A 53 -11.09 -4.78 0.06
CA ARG A 53 -10.89 -5.23 1.44
C ARG A 53 -10.11 -6.54 1.51
N GLN A 54 -10.43 -7.51 0.66
CA GLN A 54 -9.72 -8.79 0.62
C GLN A 54 -8.24 -8.60 0.29
N VAL A 55 -7.92 -7.77 -0.71
CA VAL A 55 -6.53 -7.51 -1.11
C VAL A 55 -5.75 -6.78 -0.01
N VAL A 56 -6.36 -5.78 0.63
CA VAL A 56 -5.73 -5.05 1.74
C VAL A 56 -5.53 -5.95 2.96
N HIS A 57 -6.53 -6.78 3.28
CA HIS A 57 -6.45 -7.73 4.39
C HIS A 57 -5.36 -8.79 4.12
N ALA A 58 -5.26 -9.26 2.88
CA ALA A 58 -4.18 -10.15 2.46
C ALA A 58 -2.81 -9.48 2.61
N GLU A 59 -2.65 -8.20 2.23
CA GLU A 59 -1.39 -7.47 2.42
C GLU A 59 -1.01 -7.34 3.91
N ILE A 60 -1.98 -7.05 4.78
CA ILE A 60 -1.75 -6.92 6.22
C ILE A 60 -1.41 -8.28 6.86
N ALA A 61 -2.10 -9.34 6.44
CA ALA A 61 -1.81 -10.70 6.88
C ALA A 61 -0.41 -11.15 6.44
N ASP A 62 -0.02 -10.84 5.20
CA ASP A 62 1.29 -11.20 4.65
C ASP A 62 2.43 -10.39 5.27
N ARG A 63 2.21 -9.13 5.68
CA ARG A 63 3.21 -8.37 6.47
C ARG A 63 3.60 -9.03 7.79
N ASN A 64 2.72 -9.83 8.38
CA ASN A 64 3.05 -10.62 9.58
C ASN A 64 3.86 -11.88 9.25
N HIS A 65 3.82 -12.36 8.00
CA HIS A 65 4.63 -13.47 7.51
C HIS A 65 5.75 -12.90 6.64
N THR A 66 6.94 -12.76 7.21
CA THR A 66 8.19 -12.16 6.69
C THR A 66 8.75 -12.71 5.35
N GLN A 67 7.93 -13.24 4.44
CA GLN A 67 8.40 -13.95 3.27
C GLN A 67 8.23 -13.22 1.93
N HIS A 68 7.23 -12.37 1.65
CA HIS A 68 7.11 -11.79 0.30
C HIS A 68 6.73 -10.30 0.23
N PRO A 69 7.68 -9.38 -0.06
CA PRO A 69 7.38 -7.96 -0.25
C PRO A 69 6.61 -7.63 -1.55
N ASN A 70 6.40 -8.60 -2.45
CA ASN A 70 5.79 -8.41 -3.77
C ASN A 70 4.46 -9.17 -4.00
N THR A 71 3.87 -9.76 -2.96
CA THR A 71 2.64 -10.59 -3.06
C THR A 71 1.46 -9.86 -3.71
N LEU A 72 1.35 -8.54 -3.50
CA LEU A 72 0.30 -7.73 -4.15
C LEU A 72 0.46 -7.70 -5.68
N LEU A 73 1.68 -7.46 -6.16
CA LEU A 73 1.97 -7.39 -7.59
C LEU A 73 1.77 -8.75 -8.25
N ASP A 74 2.24 -9.80 -7.60
CA ASP A 74 2.10 -11.17 -8.08
C ASP A 74 0.62 -11.56 -8.18
N ARG A 75 -0.14 -11.35 -7.11
CA ARG A 75 -1.58 -11.60 -7.09
C ARG A 75 -2.36 -10.79 -8.12
N LEU A 76 -2.08 -9.49 -8.24
CA LEU A 76 -2.72 -8.65 -9.25
C LEU A 76 -2.33 -9.08 -10.66
N SER A 77 -1.09 -9.52 -10.86
CA SER A 77 -0.65 -10.08 -12.13
C SER A 77 -1.30 -11.43 -12.43
N GLU A 78 -1.64 -12.23 -11.42
CA GLU A 78 -2.40 -13.48 -11.58
C GLU A 78 -3.87 -13.22 -11.87
N ASP A 79 -4.52 -12.32 -11.12
CA ASP A 79 -5.93 -11.93 -11.30
C ASP A 79 -6.15 -11.25 -12.65
N LEU A 80 -5.27 -10.32 -13.03
CA LEU A 80 -5.38 -9.56 -14.28
C LEU A 80 -4.74 -10.30 -15.46
N GLY A 81 -3.76 -11.16 -15.21
CA GLY A 81 -3.16 -12.07 -16.20
C GLY A 81 -2.85 -11.39 -17.54
N ALA A 82 -3.48 -11.90 -18.60
CA ALA A 82 -3.32 -11.40 -19.96
C ALA A 82 -4.08 -10.09 -20.26
N ALA A 83 -4.93 -9.60 -19.34
CA ALA A 83 -5.64 -8.34 -19.52
C ALA A 83 -4.70 -7.14 -19.49
N ILE A 84 -3.56 -7.25 -18.79
CA ILE A 84 -2.61 -6.15 -18.61
C ILE A 84 -1.17 -6.67 -18.64
N SER A 85 -0.28 -5.94 -19.29
CA SER A 85 1.15 -6.25 -19.26
C SER A 85 1.80 -5.96 -17.91
N ALA A 86 2.78 -6.76 -17.50
CA ALA A 86 3.56 -6.51 -16.29
C ALA A 86 4.22 -5.11 -16.28
N ALA A 87 4.53 -4.55 -17.45
CA ALA A 87 5.03 -3.19 -17.58
C ALA A 87 3.99 -2.15 -17.15
N THR A 88 2.74 -2.28 -17.61
CA THR A 88 1.63 -1.40 -17.21
C THR A 88 1.32 -1.53 -15.73
N LEU A 89 1.38 -2.76 -15.18
CA LEU A 89 1.17 -3.01 -13.75
C LEU A 89 2.22 -2.28 -12.88
N ASN A 90 3.51 -2.41 -13.23
CA ASN A 90 4.59 -1.70 -12.55
C ASN A 90 4.49 -0.19 -12.70
N GLN A 91 4.10 0.29 -13.89
CA GLN A 91 3.89 1.73 -14.12
C GLN A 91 2.75 2.26 -13.24
N LYS A 92 1.64 1.52 -13.12
CA LYS A 92 0.54 1.90 -12.24
C LYS A 92 0.93 1.85 -10.76
N MET A 93 1.68 0.85 -10.33
CA MET A 93 2.25 0.82 -8.98
C MET A 93 3.08 2.06 -8.66
N ALA A 94 3.97 2.47 -9.55
CA ALA A 94 4.80 3.65 -9.35
C ALA A 94 3.95 4.94 -9.25
N LEU A 95 2.96 5.08 -10.13
CA LEU A 95 2.02 6.22 -10.10
C LEU A 95 1.20 6.25 -8.81
N MET A 96 0.61 5.12 -8.43
CA MET A 96 -0.21 4.98 -7.21
C MET A 96 0.61 5.21 -5.94
N THR A 97 1.88 4.76 -5.93
CA THR A 97 2.80 5.02 -4.81
C THR A 97 3.06 6.52 -4.66
N LYS A 98 3.34 7.20 -5.77
CA LYS A 98 3.57 8.65 -5.78
C LYS A 98 2.32 9.43 -5.34
N GLU A 99 1.14 9.03 -5.80
CA GLU A 99 -0.12 9.66 -5.40
C GLU A 99 -0.46 9.38 -3.93
N ALA A 100 -0.18 8.17 -3.43
CA ALA A 100 -0.35 7.85 -2.01
C ALA A 100 0.60 8.64 -1.11
N GLN A 101 1.86 8.80 -1.51
CA GLN A 101 2.83 9.66 -0.82
C GLN A 101 2.34 11.10 -0.78
N ASP A 102 2.00 11.66 -1.94
CA ASP A 102 1.51 13.03 -2.07
C ASP A 102 0.24 13.27 -1.23
N ARG A 103 -0.68 12.30 -1.16
CA ARG A 103 -1.87 12.39 -0.31
C ARG A 103 -1.54 12.41 1.19
N ILE A 104 -0.59 11.61 1.64
CA ILE A 104 -0.15 11.60 3.04
C ILE A 104 0.64 12.86 3.37
N GLU A 105 1.46 13.36 2.45
CA GLU A 105 2.22 14.60 2.60
C GLU A 105 1.34 15.84 2.60
N ARG A 106 0.30 15.89 1.74
CA ARG A 106 -0.67 17.00 1.69
C ARG A 106 -1.73 16.95 2.80
N GLY A 107 -1.94 15.79 3.39
CA GLY A 107 -2.91 15.57 4.46
C GLY A 107 -2.39 15.84 5.88
N ASN A 108 -1.13 16.29 6.02
CA ASN A 108 -0.47 16.57 7.30
C ASN A 108 -0.18 18.06 7.50
#